data_AF-A0A916V8K3-F1
#
_entry.id   AF-A0A916V8K3-F1
#
_cell.length_a   1.000
_cell.length_b   1.000
_cell.length_c   1.000
_cell.angle_alpha   90.00
_cell.angle_beta   90.00
_cell.angle_gamma   90.00
#
_symmetry.space_group_name_H-M   'P 1'
#
loop_
_entity.id
_entity.type
_entity.pdbx_description
1 polymer ?
#
loop_
_entity_poly.entity_id
_entity_poly.type
_entity_poly.pdbx_seq_one_letter_code
_entity_poly.pdbx_strand_id
1 'polypeptide(L)'
;MKKIDSSKELNNFVEANVYYSDNPYLNANEKLEVAMWFALPSVLTSYSFLATSIYSVNYSFNWFCLFGIPITVNLISGLINWFFYSKKLNIFFGTTIFNGWLLFVLQIAVTIFLVVKSAYILAVLLVIFSYNPFFNPLEPHAYLYSYFSNKKYKIHPYYAFFKRFYKYRFPFENG
;
A
#
# COMPACT_ATOMS: atom_id res chain seq x y z
N MET A 1 9.43 31.34 32.07
CA MET A 1 9.47 29.97 31.52
C MET A 1 8.04 29.46 31.37
N LYS A 2 7.56 29.23 30.15
CA LYS A 2 6.28 28.50 29.95
C LYS A 2 6.51 27.06 30.41
N LYS A 3 5.72 26.57 31.36
CA LYS A 3 5.65 25.12 31.66
C LYS A 3 5.10 24.46 30.39
N ILE A 4 5.98 23.79 29.67
CA ILE A 4 5.60 22.90 28.59
C ILE A 4 4.87 21.74 29.25
N ASP A 5 3.61 21.53 28.87
CA ASP A 5 2.83 20.39 29.33
C ASP A 5 3.26 19.17 28.52
N SER A 6 4.24 18.44 29.06
CA SER A 6 4.84 17.27 28.41
C SER A 6 3.82 16.19 28.05
N SER A 7 2.65 16.17 28.71
CA SER A 7 1.57 15.24 28.39
C SER A 7 0.86 15.60 27.09
N LYS A 8 0.66 16.90 26.83
CA LYS A 8 0.02 17.40 25.61
C LYS A 8 0.94 17.24 24.40
N GLU A 9 2.23 17.53 24.56
CA GLU A 9 3.21 17.31 23.49
C GLU A 9 3.35 15.83 23.11
N LEU A 10 3.34 14.94 24.11
CA LEU A 10 3.37 13.49 23.88
C LEU A 10 2.12 13.02 23.12
N ASN A 11 0.93 13.49 23.52
CA ASN A 11 -0.32 13.14 22.83
C ASN A 11 -0.31 13.63 21.39
N ASN A 12 0.10 14.88 21.14
CA ASN A 12 0.22 15.42 19.79
C ASN A 12 1.23 14.63 18.94
N PHE A 13 2.35 14.20 19.53
CA PHE A 13 3.34 13.37 18.85
C PHE A 13 2.77 12.00 18.48
N VAL A 14 2.05 11.34 19.39
CA VAL A 14 1.43 10.03 19.11
C VAL A 14 0.38 10.16 18.02
N GLU A 15 -0.51 11.15 18.11
CA GLU A 15 -1.54 11.40 17.10
C GLU A 15 -0.95 11.76 15.73
N ALA A 16 0.15 12.51 15.69
CA ALA A 16 0.84 12.83 14.45
C ALA A 16 1.45 11.60 13.77
N ASN A 17 1.89 10.59 14.53
CA ASN A 17 2.67 9.46 14.02
C ASN A 17 1.89 8.15 13.91
N VAL A 18 0.73 8.02 14.56
CA VAL A 18 -0.10 6.81 14.53
C VAL A 18 -1.44 7.14 13.87
N TYR A 19 -1.77 6.41 12.81
CA TYR A 19 -3.06 6.53 12.16
C TYR A 19 -4.04 5.50 12.73
N TYR A 20 -5.10 6.00 13.37
CA TYR A 20 -6.21 5.17 13.83
C TYR A 20 -7.39 5.27 12.85
N SER A 21 -8.02 4.14 12.52
CA SER A 21 -9.17 4.11 11.60
C SER A 21 -10.38 4.88 12.13
N ASP A 22 -10.51 5.03 13.44
CA ASP A 22 -11.56 5.77 14.14
C ASP A 22 -11.18 7.24 14.41
N ASN A 23 -10.06 7.74 13.87
CA ASN A 23 -9.65 9.14 14.09
C ASN A 23 -10.77 10.15 13.75
N PRO A 24 -10.94 11.23 14.54
CA PRO A 24 -12.02 12.20 14.36
C PRO A 24 -11.74 13.22 13.24
N TYR A 25 -10.51 13.24 12.70
CA TYR A 25 -10.06 14.27 11.76
C TYR A 25 -10.55 14.07 10.34
N LEU A 26 -10.93 12.85 9.99
CA LEU A 26 -11.35 12.45 8.66
C LEU A 26 -12.72 11.78 8.71
N ASN A 27 -13.58 12.09 7.73
CA ASN A 27 -14.83 11.39 7.54
C ASN A 27 -14.62 10.02 6.86
N ALA A 28 -15.66 9.19 6.80
CA ALA A 28 -15.57 7.84 6.24
C ALA A 28 -15.07 7.82 4.77
N ASN A 29 -15.48 8.78 3.94
CA ASN A 29 -15.07 8.84 2.54
C ASN A 29 -13.60 9.22 2.39
N GLU A 30 -13.11 10.14 3.21
CA GLU A 30 -11.70 10.53 3.25
C GLU A 30 -10.83 9.35 3.71
N LYS A 31 -11.23 8.66 4.79
CA LYS A 31 -10.55 7.47 5.29
C LYS A 31 -10.45 6.38 4.20
N LEU A 32 -11.53 6.17 3.46
CA LEU A 32 -11.55 5.23 2.34
C LEU A 32 -10.61 5.69 1.20
N GLU A 33 -10.64 6.97 0.87
CA GLU A 33 -9.82 7.54 -0.21
C GLU A 33 -8.32 7.38 0.06
N VAL A 34 -7.86 7.70 1.27
CA VAL A 34 -6.45 7.55 1.63
C VAL A 34 -6.05 6.08 1.73
N ALA A 35 -6.95 5.19 2.16
CA ALA A 35 -6.70 3.75 2.18
C ALA A 35 -6.55 3.19 0.76
N MET A 36 -7.42 3.61 -0.17
CA MET A 36 -7.30 3.25 -1.60
C MET A 36 -6.00 3.80 -2.19
N TRP A 37 -5.67 5.05 -1.90
CA TRP A 37 -4.41 5.62 -2.34
C TRP A 37 -3.20 4.84 -1.81
N PHE A 38 -3.20 4.47 -0.54
CA PHE A 38 -2.09 3.74 0.06
C PHE A 38 -1.95 2.34 -0.52
N ALA A 39 -3.06 1.62 -0.72
CA ALA A 39 -3.00 0.22 -1.12
C ALA A 39 -2.79 -0.01 -2.65
N LEU A 40 -2.83 1.03 -3.50
CA LEU A 40 -2.68 0.90 -4.96
C LEU A 40 -1.39 0.18 -5.37
N PRO A 41 -0.21 0.58 -4.86
CA PRO A 41 1.03 -0.08 -5.25
C PRO A 41 1.05 -1.56 -4.87
N SER A 42 0.51 -1.92 -3.70
CA SER A 42 0.39 -3.32 -3.25
C SER A 42 -0.50 -4.13 -4.17
N VAL A 43 -1.64 -3.59 -4.59
CA VAL A 43 -2.52 -4.29 -5.53
C VAL A 43 -1.83 -4.53 -6.87
N LEU A 44 -1.18 -3.51 -7.44
CA LEU A 44 -0.42 -3.66 -8.69
C LEU A 44 0.72 -4.68 -8.56
N THR A 45 1.34 -4.76 -7.38
CA THR A 45 2.36 -5.77 -7.06
C THR A 45 1.76 -7.17 -7.14
N SER A 46 0.60 -7.40 -6.52
CA SER A 46 -0.10 -8.69 -6.58
C SER A 46 -0.45 -9.10 -8.01
N TYR A 47 -0.97 -8.18 -8.82
CA TYR A 47 -1.26 -8.46 -10.24
C TYR A 47 0.01 -8.79 -11.03
N SER A 48 1.09 -8.05 -10.82
CA SER A 48 2.35 -8.33 -11.49
C SER A 48 2.94 -9.68 -11.06
N PHE A 49 2.77 -10.09 -9.80
CA PHE A 49 3.24 -11.39 -9.32
C PHE A 49 2.42 -12.55 -9.91
N LEU A 50 1.10 -12.38 -10.06
CA LEU A 50 0.26 -13.34 -10.78
C LEU A 50 0.73 -13.49 -12.23
N ALA A 51 0.98 -12.36 -12.92
CA ALA A 51 1.43 -12.36 -14.30
C ALA A 51 2.81 -13.02 -14.47
N THR A 52 3.78 -12.68 -13.61
CA THR A 52 5.13 -13.27 -13.68
C THR A 52 5.10 -14.75 -13.31
N SER A 53 4.24 -15.18 -12.38
CA SER A 53 4.03 -16.59 -12.04
C SER A 53 3.51 -17.39 -13.23
N ILE A 54 2.45 -16.90 -13.91
CA ILE A 54 1.94 -17.53 -15.13
C ILE A 54 3.02 -17.57 -16.21
N TYR A 55 3.76 -16.49 -16.41
CA TYR A 55 4.80 -16.42 -17.43
C TYR A 55 5.93 -17.42 -17.15
N SER A 56 6.33 -17.55 -15.89
CA SER A 56 7.46 -18.42 -15.46
C SER A 56 7.27 -19.91 -15.68
N VAL A 57 6.02 -20.38 -15.78
CA VAL A 57 5.73 -21.79 -16.10
C VAL A 57 5.62 -22.07 -17.59
N ASN A 58 5.51 -21.03 -18.42
CA ASN A 58 5.46 -21.17 -19.88
C ASN A 58 6.82 -20.87 -20.54
N TYR A 59 7.70 -20.14 -19.85
CA TYR A 59 9.00 -19.72 -20.36
C TYR A 59 10.07 -19.84 -19.27
N SER A 60 11.33 -20.05 -19.66
CA SER A 60 12.44 -20.03 -18.71
C SER A 60 12.58 -18.63 -18.10
N PHE A 61 12.08 -18.47 -16.87
CA PHE A 61 12.05 -17.20 -16.18
C PHE A 61 12.84 -17.29 -14.88
N ASN A 62 13.80 -16.40 -14.70
CA ASN A 62 14.65 -16.39 -13.53
C ASN A 62 13.85 -15.96 -12.28
N TRP A 63 14.10 -16.60 -11.14
CA TRP A 63 13.57 -16.23 -9.82
C TRP A 63 13.81 -14.75 -9.49
N PHE A 64 14.95 -14.19 -9.90
CA PHE A 64 15.20 -12.74 -9.74
C PHE A 64 14.16 -11.89 -10.47
N CYS A 65 13.74 -12.27 -11.67
CA CYS A 65 12.71 -11.55 -12.43
C CYS A 65 11.32 -11.80 -11.83
N LEU A 66 11.05 -13.01 -11.34
CA LEU A 66 9.77 -13.38 -10.74
C LEU A 66 9.39 -12.46 -9.57
N PHE A 67 10.35 -12.17 -8.69
CA PHE A 67 10.15 -11.28 -7.53
C PHE A 67 10.56 -9.83 -7.80
N GLY A 68 11.60 -9.62 -8.61
CA GLY A 68 12.14 -8.29 -8.89
C GLY A 68 11.17 -7.40 -9.67
N ILE A 69 10.41 -7.97 -10.62
CA ILE A 69 9.40 -7.21 -11.37
C ILE A 69 8.30 -6.69 -10.44
N PRO A 70 7.64 -7.53 -9.60
CA PRO A 70 6.65 -7.04 -8.65
C PRO A 70 7.17 -5.97 -7.69
N ILE A 71 8.37 -6.14 -7.14
CA ILE A 71 9.00 -5.14 -6.27
C ILE A 71 9.22 -3.82 -7.02
N THR A 72 9.68 -3.90 -8.28
CA THR A 72 9.88 -2.72 -9.13
C THR A 72 8.56 -2.03 -9.46
N VAL A 73 7.51 -2.80 -9.76
CA VAL A 73 6.14 -2.28 -9.96
C VAL A 73 5.65 -1.58 -8.70
N ASN A 74 5.86 -2.15 -7.50
CA ASN A 74 5.51 -1.53 -6.22
C ASN A 74 6.19 -0.16 -6.06
N LEU A 75 7.51 -0.11 -6.26
CA LEU A 75 8.30 1.12 -6.13
C LEU A 75 7.87 2.20 -7.12
N ILE A 76 7.79 1.86 -8.41
CA ILE A 76 7.47 2.81 -9.47
C ILE A 76 6.04 3.33 -9.29
N SER A 77 5.07 2.43 -9.06
CA SER A 77 3.69 2.83 -8.83
C SER A 77 3.54 3.66 -7.56
N GLY A 78 4.25 3.33 -6.48
CA GLY A 78 4.34 4.15 -5.27
C GLY A 78 4.84 5.56 -5.57
N LEU A 79 5.98 5.70 -6.24
CA LEU A 79 6.52 7.01 -6.61
C LEU A 79 5.52 7.81 -7.45
N ILE A 80 4.96 7.22 -8.50
CA ILE A 80 3.97 7.87 -9.36
C ILE A 80 2.77 8.31 -8.52
N ASN A 81 2.24 7.44 -7.66
CA ASN A 81 1.04 7.69 -6.87
C ASN A 81 1.28 8.73 -5.75
N TRP A 82 2.50 8.86 -5.23
CA TRP A 82 2.89 9.95 -4.32
C TRP A 82 3.00 11.32 -5.01
N PHE A 83 3.50 11.36 -6.25
CA PHE A 83 3.73 12.62 -6.95
C PHE A 83 2.53 13.10 -7.78
N PHE A 84 1.79 12.19 -8.39
CA PHE A 84 0.78 12.47 -9.42
C PHE A 84 -0.59 11.87 -9.06
N TYR A 85 -0.97 11.92 -7.79
CA TYR A 85 -2.27 11.44 -7.33
C TYR A 85 -3.42 11.98 -8.20
N SER A 86 -4.26 11.06 -8.69
CA SER A 86 -5.50 11.37 -9.39
C SER A 86 -6.65 10.65 -8.72
N LYS A 87 -7.57 11.41 -8.14
CA LYS A 87 -8.78 10.87 -7.50
C LYS A 87 -9.59 9.97 -8.43
N LYS A 88 -9.72 10.33 -9.71
CA LYS A 88 -10.42 9.52 -10.70
C LYS A 88 -9.75 8.16 -10.90
N LEU A 89 -8.42 8.14 -11.01
CA LEU A 89 -7.67 6.89 -11.17
C LEU A 89 -7.74 6.04 -9.90
N ASN A 90 -7.56 6.62 -8.72
CA ASN A 90 -7.63 5.85 -7.47
C ASN A 90 -9.03 5.33 -7.17
N ILE A 91 -10.09 6.06 -7.53
CA ILE A 91 -11.45 5.52 -7.44
C ILE A 91 -11.64 4.42 -8.48
N PHE A 92 -11.26 4.63 -9.75
CA PHE A 92 -11.39 3.60 -10.78
C PHE A 92 -10.65 2.32 -10.41
N PHE A 93 -9.38 2.42 -10.01
CA PHE A 93 -8.66 1.27 -9.50
C PHE A 93 -9.36 0.75 -8.24
N GLY A 94 -9.66 1.61 -7.26
CA GLY A 94 -10.33 1.31 -5.98
C GLY A 94 -11.67 0.57 -6.09
N THR A 95 -12.44 0.80 -7.15
CA THR A 95 -13.74 0.15 -7.36
C THR A 95 -13.66 -1.05 -8.29
N THR A 96 -12.71 -1.07 -9.22
CA THR A 96 -12.63 -2.11 -10.28
C THR A 96 -11.56 -3.15 -10.01
N ILE A 97 -10.39 -2.73 -9.53
CA ILE A 97 -9.18 -3.55 -9.34
C ILE A 97 -8.98 -3.92 -7.86
N PHE A 98 -9.40 -3.06 -6.93
CA PHE A 98 -9.35 -3.33 -5.48
C PHE A 98 -10.58 -4.05 -4.94
N ASN A 99 -11.49 -4.48 -5.82
CA ASN A 99 -12.54 -5.37 -5.39
C ASN A 99 -11.84 -6.68 -4.98
N GLY A 100 -11.57 -6.85 -3.68
CA GLY A 100 -10.74 -7.93 -3.15
C GLY A 100 -11.18 -9.31 -3.64
N TRP A 101 -12.46 -9.44 -3.98
CA TRP A 101 -13.05 -10.60 -4.65
C TRP A 101 -12.43 -10.92 -6.01
N LEU A 102 -12.16 -9.93 -6.87
CA LEU A 102 -11.56 -10.19 -8.19
C LEU A 102 -10.13 -10.70 -8.04
N LEU A 103 -9.31 -10.04 -7.22
CA LEU A 103 -7.94 -10.47 -6.97
C LEU A 103 -7.91 -11.86 -6.32
N PHE A 104 -8.82 -12.13 -5.38
CA PHE A 104 -8.98 -13.44 -4.74
C PHE A 104 -9.35 -14.53 -5.75
N VAL A 105 -10.34 -14.29 -6.61
CA VAL A 105 -10.75 -15.23 -7.67
C VAL A 105 -9.59 -15.50 -8.64
N LEU A 106 -8.86 -14.46 -9.04
CA LEU A 106 -7.69 -14.61 -9.91
C LEU A 106 -6.58 -15.41 -9.22
N GLN A 107 -6.32 -15.18 -7.94
CA GLN A 107 -5.34 -15.95 -7.17
C GLN A 107 -5.71 -17.44 -7.10
N ILE A 108 -6.98 -17.77 -6.87
CA ILE A 108 -7.45 -19.15 -6.90
C ILE A 108 -7.22 -19.75 -8.30
N ALA A 109 -7.66 -19.06 -9.35
CA ALA A 109 -7.52 -19.52 -10.73
C ALA A 109 -6.05 -19.77 -11.10
N VAL A 110 -5.15 -18.86 -10.74
CA VAL A 110 -3.71 -19.00 -11.00
C VAL A 110 -3.09 -20.09 -10.14
N THR A 111 -3.51 -20.26 -8.89
CA THR A 111 -3.04 -21.37 -8.02
C THR A 111 -3.38 -22.71 -8.66
N ILE A 112 -4.64 -22.90 -9.09
CA ILE A 112 -5.08 -24.13 -9.76
C ILE A 112 -4.27 -24.36 -11.03
N PHE A 113 -4.06 -23.32 -11.83
CA PHE A 113 -3.23 -23.38 -13.03
C PHE A 113 -1.79 -23.84 -12.73
N LEU A 114 -1.15 -23.27 -11.70
CA LEU A 114 0.22 -23.63 -11.30
C LEU A 114 0.30 -25.09 -10.81
N VAL A 115 -0.71 -25.56 -10.07
CA VAL A 115 -0.81 -26.98 -9.63
C VAL A 115 -0.91 -27.91 -10.84
N VAL A 116 -1.74 -27.59 -11.84
CA VAL A 116 -1.87 -28.37 -13.08
C VAL A 116 -0.54 -28.39 -13.86
N LYS A 117 0.24 -27.31 -13.81
CA LYS A 117 1.58 -27.23 -14.42
C LYS A 117 2.69 -27.84 -13.55
N SER A 118 2.35 -28.53 -12.46
CA SER A 118 3.30 -29.12 -11.50
C SER A 118 4.26 -28.10 -10.85
N ALA A 119 3.90 -26.82 -10.84
CA ALA A 119 4.68 -25.74 -10.25
C ALA A 119 4.28 -25.50 -8.77
N TYR A 120 4.38 -26.56 -7.97
CA TYR A 120 3.86 -26.58 -6.59
C TYR A 120 4.48 -25.52 -5.68
N ILE A 121 5.77 -25.24 -5.83
CA ILE A 121 6.46 -24.21 -5.04
C ILE A 121 5.82 -22.84 -5.27
N LEU A 122 5.56 -22.49 -6.54
CA LEU A 122 4.92 -21.22 -6.89
C LEU A 122 3.47 -21.16 -6.41
N ALA A 123 2.74 -22.29 -6.48
CA ALA A 123 1.37 -22.37 -5.97
C ALA A 123 1.32 -22.12 -4.45
N VAL A 124 2.23 -22.74 -3.68
CA VAL A 124 2.33 -22.51 -2.23
C VAL A 124 2.71 -21.07 -1.93
N LEU A 125 3.69 -20.51 -2.63
CA LEU A 125 4.06 -19.11 -2.49
C LEU A 125 2.85 -18.21 -2.73
N LEU A 126 2.11 -18.40 -3.82
CA LEU A 126 0.92 -17.60 -4.13
C LEU A 126 -0.08 -17.60 -2.96
N VAL A 127 -0.38 -18.77 -2.38
CA VAL A 127 -1.28 -18.90 -1.22
C VAL A 127 -0.74 -18.15 0.00
N ILE A 128 0.56 -18.24 0.29
CA ILE A 128 1.17 -17.50 1.41
C ILE A 128 1.07 -15.99 1.16
N PHE A 129 1.35 -15.53 -0.06
CA PHE A 129 1.23 -14.12 -0.45
C PHE A 129 -0.22 -13.61 -0.36
N SER A 130 -1.22 -14.47 -0.58
CA SER A 130 -2.64 -14.12 -0.46
C SER A 130 -3.11 -13.89 0.98
N TYR A 131 -2.60 -14.69 1.94
CA TYR A 131 -3.13 -14.71 3.31
C TYR A 131 -2.32 -13.90 4.31
N ASN A 132 -1.11 -13.44 3.95
CA ASN A 132 -0.17 -13.00 4.95
C ASN A 132 0.36 -11.57 4.75
N PRO A 133 -0.07 -10.58 5.55
CA PRO A 133 0.61 -9.29 5.64
C PRO A 133 2.04 -9.40 6.18
N PHE A 134 2.51 -10.58 6.62
CA PHE A 134 3.90 -10.82 7.03
C PHE A 134 4.94 -10.69 5.88
N PHE A 135 4.50 -10.55 4.62
CA PHE A 135 5.38 -10.06 3.54
C PHE A 135 5.48 -8.53 3.47
N ASN A 136 5.11 -7.81 4.54
CA ASN A 136 5.33 -6.37 4.73
C ASN A 136 6.73 -5.82 4.33
N PRO A 137 7.86 -6.56 4.46
CA PRO A 137 9.14 -6.09 3.92
C PRO A 137 9.20 -5.99 2.37
N LEU A 138 8.20 -6.49 1.64
CA LEU A 138 8.07 -6.39 0.17
C LEU A 138 7.11 -5.27 -0.28
N GLU A 139 6.72 -4.35 0.62
CA GLU A 139 5.99 -3.13 0.26
C GLU A 139 6.89 -1.88 0.33
N PRO A 140 7.93 -1.78 -0.52
CA PRO A 140 8.88 -0.68 -0.46
C PRO A 140 8.23 0.71 -0.65
N HIS A 141 7.06 0.80 -1.29
CA HIS A 141 6.31 2.06 -1.35
C HIS A 141 5.88 2.56 0.04
N ALA A 142 5.57 1.69 1.00
CA ALA A 142 5.16 2.10 2.35
C ALA A 142 6.31 2.80 3.09
N TYR A 143 7.54 2.29 2.91
CA TYR A 143 8.76 2.93 3.40
C TYR A 143 9.03 4.25 2.69
N LEU A 144 8.83 4.31 1.36
CA LEU A 144 8.95 5.58 0.60
C LEU A 144 7.96 6.63 1.11
N TYR A 145 6.71 6.24 1.32
CA TYR A 145 5.67 7.15 1.80
C TYR A 145 5.99 7.63 3.21
N SER A 146 6.42 6.74 4.09
CA SER A 146 6.89 7.07 5.43
C SER A 146 8.08 8.03 5.39
N TYR A 147 9.06 7.79 4.52
CA TYR A 147 10.21 8.66 4.33
C TYR A 147 9.80 10.06 3.85
N PHE A 148 9.00 10.17 2.79
CA PHE A 148 8.56 11.47 2.27
C PHE A 148 7.66 12.22 3.26
N SER A 149 6.78 11.47 3.93
CA SER A 149 5.89 12.01 4.95
C SER A 149 6.67 12.61 6.11
N ASN A 150 7.61 11.85 6.67
CA ASN A 150 8.43 12.30 7.79
C ASN A 150 9.34 13.48 7.38
N LYS A 151 10.00 13.39 6.22
CA LYS A 151 10.94 14.43 5.76
C LYS A 151 10.28 15.78 5.51
N LYS A 152 9.06 15.79 4.96
CA LYS A 152 8.38 17.03 4.55
C LYS A 152 7.33 17.51 5.55
N TYR A 153 6.61 16.59 6.18
CA TYR A 153 5.43 16.91 6.97
C TYR A 153 5.56 16.51 8.45
N LYS A 154 6.50 15.63 8.81
CA LYS A 154 6.71 15.09 10.17
C LYS A 154 5.45 14.46 10.78
N ILE A 155 4.64 13.81 9.95
CA ILE A 155 3.38 13.15 10.34
C ILE A 155 3.28 11.79 9.62
N HIS A 156 2.28 10.98 9.98
CA HIS A 156 1.98 9.70 9.34
C HIS A 156 1.59 9.89 7.85
N PRO A 157 1.97 8.98 6.95
CA PRO A 157 1.67 9.09 5.51
C PRO A 157 0.22 9.38 5.15
N TYR A 158 -0.71 8.82 5.92
CA TYR A 158 -2.14 9.02 5.70
C TYR A 158 -2.57 10.47 5.95
N TYR A 159 -2.05 11.11 7.00
CA TYR A 159 -2.30 12.53 7.25
C TYR A 159 -1.53 13.41 6.25
N ALA A 160 -0.30 13.04 5.90
CA ALA A 160 0.49 13.76 4.90
C ALA A 160 -0.16 13.78 3.52
N PHE A 161 -0.89 12.73 3.14
CA PHE A 161 -1.70 12.70 1.93
C PHE A 161 -2.70 13.88 1.89
N PHE A 162 -3.50 14.05 2.95
CA PHE A 162 -4.47 15.16 3.03
C PHE A 162 -3.81 16.53 3.10
N LYS A 163 -2.71 16.64 3.85
CA LYS A 163 -1.94 17.88 3.89
C LYS A 163 -1.36 18.25 2.52
N ARG A 164 -0.89 17.26 1.75
CA ARG A 164 -0.29 17.45 0.43
C ARG A 164 -1.33 17.82 -0.63
N PHE A 165 -2.39 17.03 -0.76
CA PHE A 165 -3.33 17.14 -1.89
C PHE A 165 -4.55 18.01 -1.57
N TYR A 166 -4.91 18.13 -0.31
CA TYR A 166 -6.11 18.86 0.14
C TYR A 166 -5.79 20.05 1.06
N LYS A 167 -4.52 20.30 1.37
CA LYS A 167 -4.06 21.41 2.24
C LYS A 167 -4.68 21.39 3.64
N TYR A 168 -5.02 20.20 4.16
CA TYR A 168 -5.56 20.05 5.50
C TYR A 168 -4.53 20.52 6.54
N ARG A 169 -5.03 21.08 7.64
CA ARG A 169 -4.26 21.40 8.84
C ARG A 169 -4.85 20.64 10.00
N PHE A 170 -4.06 19.75 10.59
CA PHE A 170 -4.53 18.96 11.71
C PHE A 170 -4.31 19.69 13.05
N PRO A 171 -5.19 19.50 14.05
CA PRO A 171 -5.08 20.19 15.34
C PRO A 171 -3.77 19.91 16.10
N PHE A 172 -3.26 18.68 15.98
CA PHE A 172 -2.02 18.23 16.61
C PHE A 172 -0.75 18.90 16.03
N GLU A 173 -0.85 19.62 14.91
CA GLU A 173 0.29 20.32 14.31
C GLU A 173 0.64 21.65 15.00
N ASN A 174 -0.31 22.24 15.74
CA ASN A 174 -0.12 23.51 16.46
C ASN A 174 0.27 23.29 17.93
N GLY A 175 0.72 22.07 18.25
CA GLY A 175 1.10 21.57 19.56
C GLY A 175 2.46 22.04 20.02
#